data_AF-F9CXI2-F1
#
_entry.id   AF-F9CXI2-F1
#
_cell.length_a   1.000
_cell.length_b   1.000
_cell.length_c   1.000
_cell.angle_alpha   90.00
_cell.angle_beta   90.00
_cell.angle_gamma   90.00
#
_symmetry.space_group_name_H-M   'P 1'
#
loop_
_entity.id
_entity.type
_entity.pdbx_description
1 polymer ?
#
loop_
_entity_poly.entity_id
_entity_poly.type
_entity_poly.pdbx_seq_one_letter_code
_entity_poly.pdbx_strand_id
1 'polypeptide(L)'
;MSNEFLKVATAEINDEISTISNILSACHTPLDVSANASKIQKSTHKIKGLAPMMGKEELGALSSMLDSLLKKITDETITDEIFESLIISVDAMKKSMTQSDINLNEIKQKIFQISSTFI
;
A
#
# COMPACT_ATOMS: atom_id res chain seq x y z
N MET A 1 -10.97 12.25 18.35
CA MET A 1 -10.86 12.70 16.95
C MET A 1 -12.14 13.40 16.54
N SER A 2 -12.08 14.48 15.75
CA SER A 2 -13.28 15.19 15.29
C SER A 2 -13.89 14.50 14.06
N ASN A 3 -15.21 14.64 13.88
CA ASN A 3 -15.90 14.10 12.70
C ASN A 3 -15.36 14.70 11.39
N GLU A 4 -14.96 15.98 11.42
CA GLU A 4 -14.38 16.65 10.25
C GLU A 4 -13.01 16.05 9.89
N PHE A 5 -12.16 15.78 10.88
CA PHE A 5 -10.89 15.10 10.64
C PHE A 5 -11.12 13.73 10.00
N LEU A 6 -12.03 12.93 10.55
CA LEU A 6 -12.30 11.59 10.03
C LEU A 6 -12.80 11.63 8.59
N LYS A 7 -13.65 12.61 8.24
CA LYS A 7 -14.15 12.80 6.88
C LYS A 7 -13.01 13.16 5.91
N VAL A 8 -12.17 14.13 6.27
CA VAL A 8 -11.03 14.56 5.44
C VAL A 8 -10.02 13.43 5.28
N ALA A 9 -9.62 12.78 6.37
CA ALA A 9 -8.67 11.68 6.35
C ALA A 9 -9.21 10.48 5.54
N THR A 10 -10.51 10.18 5.64
CA THR A 10 -11.15 9.14 4.81
C THR A 10 -11.06 9.46 3.33
N ALA A 11 -11.35 10.70 2.94
CA ALA A 11 -11.24 11.13 1.54
C ALA A 11 -9.79 11.03 1.05
N GLU A 12 -8.84 11.54 1.83
CA GLU A 12 -7.42 11.53 1.46
C GLU A 12 -6.86 10.12 1.31
N ILE A 13 -7.19 9.19 2.23
CA ILE A 13 -6.75 7.79 2.09
C ILE A 13 -7.33 7.16 0.82
N ASN A 14 -8.61 7.40 0.50
CA ASN A 14 -9.21 6.85 -0.71
C ASN A 14 -8.60 7.42 -2.00
N ASP A 15 -8.23 8.69 -1.99
CA ASP A 15 -7.54 9.35 -3.11
C ASP A 15 -6.13 8.77 -3.31
N GLU A 16 -5.40 8.53 -2.22
CA GLU A 16 -4.07 7.92 -2.27
C GLU A 16 -4.13 6.45 -2.73
N ILE A 17 -5.11 5.67 -2.25
CA ILE A 17 -5.33 4.29 -2.74
C ILE A 17 -5.67 4.30 -4.24
N SER A 18 -6.51 5.23 -4.69
CA SER A 18 -6.88 5.38 -6.10
C SER A 18 -5.67 5.77 -6.95
N THR A 19 -4.82 6.66 -6.44
CA THR A 19 -3.56 7.04 -7.09
C THR A 19 -2.66 5.83 -7.31
N ILE A 20 -2.45 5.01 -6.27
CA ILE A 20 -1.65 3.79 -6.37
C ILE A 20 -2.29 2.82 -7.37
N SER A 21 -3.60 2.58 -7.26
CA SER A 21 -4.32 1.66 -8.15
C SER A 21 -4.21 2.07 -9.61
N ASN A 22 -4.31 3.37 -9.90
CA ASN A 22 -4.18 3.90 -11.27
C ASN A 22 -2.77 3.70 -11.81
N ILE A 23 -1.74 3.96 -11.00
CA ILE A 23 -0.34 3.71 -11.37
C ILE A 23 -0.13 2.23 -11.69
N LEU A 24 -0.54 1.33 -10.81
CA LEU A 24 -0.36 -0.11 -11.00
C LEU A 24 -1.14 -0.63 -12.21
N SER A 25 -2.34 -0.12 -12.48
CA SER A 25 -3.13 -0.51 -13.65
C SER A 25 -2.50 -0.09 -14.99
N ALA A 26 -1.62 0.91 -14.97
CA ALA A 26 -0.87 1.35 -16.15
C ALA A 26 0.49 0.66 -16.29
N CYS A 27 0.92 -0.10 -15.28
CA CYS A 27 2.14 -0.90 -15.33
C CYS A 27 1.85 -2.22 -16.06
N HIS A 28 2.67 -2.56 -17.05
CA HIS A 28 2.56 -3.83 -17.77
C HIS A 28 3.68 -4.79 -17.38
N THR A 29 4.74 -4.28 -16.76
CA THR A 29 5.93 -5.02 -16.35
C THR A 29 6.39 -4.62 -14.95
N PRO A 30 7.19 -5.47 -14.27
CA PRO A 30 7.85 -5.11 -13.01
C PRO A 30 8.68 -3.83 -13.11
N LEU A 31 9.32 -3.57 -14.26
CA LEU A 31 10.13 -2.35 -14.45
C LEU A 31 9.30 -1.07 -14.43
N ASP A 32 8.05 -1.10 -14.91
CA ASP A 32 7.14 0.05 -14.81
C ASP A 32 6.83 0.40 -13.35
N VAL A 33 6.76 -0.62 -12.49
CA VAL A 33 6.57 -0.46 -11.04
C VAL A 33 7.79 0.19 -10.41
N SER A 34 9.00 -0.30 -10.72
CA SER A 34 10.25 0.31 -10.24
C SER A 34 10.34 1.78 -10.64
N ALA A 35 10.05 2.11 -11.90
CA ALA A 35 10.02 3.50 -12.39
C ALA A 35 9.01 4.41 -11.65
N ASN A 36 7.97 3.83 -11.04
CA ASN A 36 6.96 4.56 -10.27
C ASN A 36 7.06 4.33 -8.75
N ALA A 37 8.05 3.58 -8.26
CA ALA A 37 8.13 3.15 -6.86
C ALA A 37 8.11 4.34 -5.88
N SER A 38 8.79 5.44 -6.21
CA SER A 38 8.78 6.65 -5.37
C SER A 38 7.39 7.30 -5.26
N LYS A 39 6.58 7.26 -6.32
CA LYS A 39 5.21 7.82 -6.29
C LYS A 39 4.30 6.96 -5.41
N ILE A 40 4.36 5.64 -5.61
CA ILE A 40 3.61 4.67 -4.80
C ILE A 40 4.02 4.78 -3.33
N GLN A 41 5.33 4.90 -3.07
CA GLN A 41 5.88 5.05 -1.73
C GLN A 41 5.32 6.29 -1.02
N LYS A 42 5.26 7.45 -1.68
CA LYS A 42 4.67 8.67 -1.10
C LYS A 42 3.21 8.48 -0.69
N SER A 43 2.41 7.82 -1.53
CA SER A 43 1.02 7.49 -1.20
C SER A 43 0.93 6.56 -0.01
N THR A 44 1.70 5.46 0.00
CA THR A 44 1.74 4.54 1.17
C THR A 44 2.21 5.22 2.45
N HIS A 45 3.13 6.19 2.36
CA HIS A 45 3.63 6.95 3.51
C HIS A 45 2.54 7.82 4.15
N LYS A 46 1.70 8.46 3.33
CA LYS A 46 0.55 9.23 3.83
C LYS A 46 -0.49 8.33 4.49
N ILE A 47 -0.85 7.22 3.83
CA ILE A 47 -1.83 6.26 4.37
C ILE A 47 -1.33 5.68 5.70
N LYS A 48 -0.04 5.34 5.79
CA LYS A 48 0.62 4.90 7.03
C LYS A 48 0.38 5.88 8.19
N GLY A 49 0.44 7.18 7.95
CA GLY A 49 0.21 8.21 8.98
C GLY A 49 -1.26 8.38 9.33
N LEU A 50 -2.14 8.43 8.32
CA LEU A 50 -3.56 8.75 8.50
C LEU A 50 -4.39 7.57 9.00
N ALA A 51 -4.11 6.34 8.56
CA ALA A 51 -4.95 5.19 8.85
C ALA A 51 -5.06 4.89 10.37
N PRO A 52 -3.96 4.87 11.17
CA PRO A 52 -4.06 4.70 12.62
C PRO A 52 -4.82 5.84 13.31
N MET A 53 -4.73 7.06 12.79
CA MET A 53 -5.48 8.22 13.32
C MET A 53 -7.00 8.05 13.14
N MET A 54 -7.44 7.15 12.25
CA MET A 54 -8.83 6.79 12.02
C MET A 54 -9.24 5.47 12.71
N GLY A 55 -8.38 4.87 13.52
CA GLY A 55 -8.63 3.54 14.11
C GLY A 55 -8.55 2.40 13.08
N LYS A 56 -7.74 2.56 12.03
CA LYS A 56 -7.43 1.53 11.03
C LYS A 56 -5.96 1.12 11.15
N GLU A 57 -5.59 0.57 12.29
CA GLU A 57 -4.22 0.17 12.64
C GLU A 57 -3.64 -0.84 11.64
N GLU A 58 -4.45 -1.82 11.24
CA GLU A 58 -4.05 -2.88 10.32
C GLU A 58 -3.72 -2.34 8.92
N LEU A 59 -4.50 -1.36 8.44
CA LEU A 59 -4.23 -0.66 7.18
C LEU A 59 -2.95 0.18 7.30
N GLY A 60 -2.75 0.85 8.43
CA GLY A 60 -1.53 1.60 8.71
C GLY A 60 -0.30 0.70 8.74
N ALA A 61 -0.41 -0.49 9.34
CA ALA A 61 0.66 -1.48 9.40
C ALA A 61 1.03 -2.02 8.02
N LEU A 62 0.04 -2.42 7.21
CA LEU A 62 0.27 -2.84 5.82
C LEU A 62 0.93 -1.72 5.03
N SER A 63 0.43 -0.48 5.13
CA SER A 63 1.01 0.69 4.45
C SER A 63 2.45 0.95 4.87
N SER A 64 2.80 0.72 6.13
CA SER A 64 4.19 0.84 6.60
C SER A 64 5.10 -0.26 6.05
N MET A 65 4.60 -1.48 5.87
CA MET A 65 5.37 -2.57 5.24
C MET A 65 5.63 -2.25 3.77
N LEU A 66 4.61 -1.78 3.05
CA LEU A 66 4.73 -1.36 1.65
C LEU A 66 5.68 -0.16 1.50
N ASP A 67 5.57 0.87 2.35
CA ASP A 67 6.50 2.02 2.37
C ASP A 67 7.96 1.56 2.51
N SER A 68 8.20 0.55 3.35
CA SER A 68 9.54 0.00 3.58
C SER A 68 10.04 -0.84 2.40
N LEU A 69 9.16 -1.63 1.78
CA LEU A 69 9.47 -2.41 0.58
C LEU A 69 9.79 -1.49 -0.61
N LEU A 70 8.93 -0.49 -0.87
CA LEU A 70 9.07 0.43 -1.99
C LEU A 70 10.31 1.31 -1.92
N LYS A 71 10.84 1.58 -0.72
CA LYS A 71 12.14 2.26 -0.55
C LYS A 71 13.33 1.44 -1.03
N LYS A 72 13.18 0.11 -1.12
CA LYS A 72 14.24 -0.83 -1.50
C LYS A 72 14.08 -1.36 -2.93
N ILE A 73 12.92 -1.13 -3.55
CA ILE A 73 12.66 -1.54 -4.93
C ILE A 73 13.55 -0.74 -5.88
N THR A 74 14.22 -1.47 -6.76
CA THR A 74 15.03 -1.00 -7.89
C THR A 74 14.76 -1.90 -9.08
N ASP A 75 15.29 -1.56 -10.26
CA ASP A 75 15.14 -2.37 -11.47
C ASP A 75 15.75 -3.79 -11.31
N GLU A 76 16.74 -3.94 -10.42
CA GLU A 76 17.40 -5.22 -10.14
C GLU A 76 16.65 -6.08 -9.10
N THR A 77 15.84 -5.46 -8.25
CA THR A 77 15.12 -6.17 -7.17
C THR A 77 13.65 -6.41 -7.49
N ILE A 78 13.06 -5.67 -8.43
CA ILE A 78 11.65 -5.80 -8.77
C ILE A 78 11.39 -7.12 -9.51
N THR A 79 10.42 -7.89 -9.02
CA THR A 79 10.01 -9.18 -9.60
C THR A 79 8.51 -9.21 -9.86
N ASP A 80 8.05 -10.17 -10.68
CA ASP A 80 6.62 -10.41 -10.90
C ASP A 80 5.89 -10.69 -9.57
N GLU A 81 6.52 -11.43 -8.64
CA GLU A 81 5.93 -11.71 -7.33
C GLU A 81 5.71 -10.44 -6.50
N ILE A 82 6.65 -9.50 -6.52
CA ILE A 82 6.47 -8.20 -5.85
C ILE A 82 5.35 -7.42 -6.53
N PHE A 83 5.35 -7.36 -7.86
CA PHE A 83 4.34 -6.62 -8.61
C PHE A 83 2.93 -7.15 -8.30
N GLU A 84 2.71 -8.45 -8.39
CA GLU A 84 1.44 -9.10 -8.03
C GLU A 84 1.06 -8.84 -6.56
N SER A 85 2.04 -8.86 -5.66
CA SER A 85 1.78 -8.58 -4.24
C SER A 85 1.40 -7.13 -3.97
N LEU A 86 1.92 -6.18 -4.75
CA LEU A 86 1.49 -4.78 -4.71
C LEU A 86 0.05 -4.63 -5.19
N ILE A 87 -0.33 -5.29 -6.29
CA ILE A 87 -1.71 -5.29 -6.80
C ILE A 87 -2.67 -5.83 -5.75
N ILE A 88 -2.39 -7.02 -5.21
CA ILE A 88 -3.21 -7.66 -4.18
C ILE A 88 -3.32 -6.77 -2.93
N SER A 89 -2.21 -6.15 -2.52
CA SER A 89 -2.21 -5.28 -1.34
C SER A 89 -3.11 -4.06 -1.54
N VAL A 90 -3.06 -3.41 -2.70
CA VAL A 90 -3.84 -2.19 -2.97
C VAL A 90 -5.33 -2.50 -3.10
N ASP A 91 -5.70 -3.63 -3.69
CA ASP A 91 -7.08 -4.10 -3.70
C ASP A 91 -7.59 -4.35 -2.26
N ALA A 92 -6.78 -4.98 -1.42
CA ALA A 92 -7.14 -5.20 -0.02
C ALA A 92 -7.21 -3.90 0.80
N MET A 93 -6.34 -2.93 0.54
CA MET A 93 -6.41 -1.59 1.15
C MET A 93 -7.75 -0.94 0.80
N LYS A 94 -8.15 -0.97 -0.48
CA LYS A 94 -9.45 -0.44 -0.94
C LYS A 94 -10.63 -1.15 -0.26
N LYS A 95 -10.59 -2.48 -0.19
CA LYS A 95 -11.61 -3.28 0.50
C LYS A 95 -11.69 -2.92 1.99
N SER A 96 -10.56 -2.76 2.68
CA SER A 96 -10.51 -2.40 4.10
C SER A 96 -11.09 -1.01 4.43
N MET A 97 -11.21 -0.13 3.44
CA MET A 97 -11.87 1.17 3.59
C MET A 97 -13.40 1.06 3.55
N THR A 98 -13.94 0.02 2.91
CA THR A 98 -15.38 -0.16 2.68
C THR A 98 -15.99 -1.29 3.50
N GLN A 99 -15.19 -2.29 3.88
CA GLN A 99 -15.60 -3.49 4.60
C GLN A 99 -14.94 -3.51 5.99
N SER A 100 -15.70 -3.83 7.03
CA SER A 100 -15.23 -3.82 8.43
C SER A 100 -14.34 -5.01 8.78
N ASP A 101 -14.49 -6.14 8.08
CA ASP A 101 -13.95 -7.45 8.53
C ASP A 101 -12.82 -7.99 7.64
N ILE A 102 -12.20 -7.12 6.83
CA ILE A 102 -11.08 -7.53 5.98
C ILE A 102 -9.88 -7.89 6.84
N ASN A 103 -9.47 -9.15 6.79
CA ASN A 103 -8.26 -9.62 7.43
C ASN A 103 -7.04 -9.32 6.54
N LEU A 104 -6.22 -8.36 6.96
CA LEU A 104 -4.99 -7.99 6.25
C LEU A 104 -3.77 -8.85 6.65
N ASN A 105 -3.92 -9.80 7.57
CA ASN A 105 -2.78 -10.55 8.11
C ASN A 105 -2.09 -11.41 7.05
N GLU A 106 -2.85 -12.12 6.20
CA GLU A 106 -2.25 -12.97 5.15
C GLU A 106 -1.41 -12.15 4.19
N ILE A 107 -1.91 -10.96 3.80
CA ILE A 107 -1.21 -10.04 2.90
C ILE A 107 0.04 -9.48 3.58
N LYS A 108 -0.07 -9.04 4.84
CA LYS A 108 1.09 -8.59 5.62
C LYS A 108 2.15 -9.68 5.75
N GLN A 109 1.76 -10.94 5.98
CA GLN A 109 2.69 -12.06 6.04
C GLN A 109 3.39 -12.30 4.71
N LYS A 110 2.66 -12.22 3.59
CA LYS A 110 3.25 -12.32 2.25
C LYS A 110 4.26 -11.20 2.00
N ILE A 111 3.90 -9.95 2.29
CA ILE A 111 4.80 -8.80 2.14
C ILE A 111 6.03 -8.93 3.04
N PHE A 112 5.85 -9.42 4.28
CA PHE A 112 6.95 -9.69 5.18
C PHE A 112 7.93 -10.71 4.60
N GLN A 113 7.43 -11.86 4.14
CA GLN A 113 8.25 -12.91 3.52
C GLN A 113 9.05 -12.39 2.32
N ILE A 114 8.37 -11.69 1.41
CA ILE A 114 8.99 -11.04 0.25
C ILE A 114 10.10 -10.09 0.72
N SER A 115 9.80 -9.19 1.66
CA SER A 115 10.76 -8.19 2.16
C SER A 115 11.99 -8.80 2.84
N SER A 116 11.86 -10.00 3.43
CA SER A 116 12.96 -10.73 4.06
C SER A 116 13.89 -11.40 3.05
N THR A 117 13.45 -11.64 1.81
CA THR A 117 14.31 -12.19 0.75
C THR A 117 15.28 -11.15 0.16
N PHE A 118 15.03 -9.86 0.40
CA PHE A 118 15.86 -8.74 -0.08
C PHE A 118 17.00 -8.32 0.90
N ILE A 119 17.19 -9.05 2.00
CA ILE A 119 18.25 -8.80 3.01
C ILE A 119 19.10 -10.06 3.11
#